data_AF-A0A5U8V805-F1
#
_entry.id   AF-A0A5U8V805-F1
#
_cell.length_a   1.000
_cell.length_b   1.000
_cell.length_c   1.000
_cell.angle_alpha   90.00
_cell.angle_beta   90.00
_cell.angle_gamma   90.00
#
_symmetry.space_group_name_H-M   'P 1'
#
loop_
_entity.id
_entity.type
_entity.pdbx_description
1 polymer ?
#
loop_
_entity_poly.entity_id
_entity_poly.type
_entity_poly.pdbx_seq_one_letter_code
_entity_poly.pdbx_strand_id
1 'polypeptide(L)'
;SGAQGKLALARIKSLPLILPPLQEQHEIVRRVEQLFAYADTIEKQVNNALTRVNSLTQSILAKAFRGELTAQWRAENPELISGENSAAALLEKIKAERAASGGKKTSRKKA
;
A
#
# COMPACT_ATOMS: atom_id res chain seq x y z
N SER A 1 3.92 -17.08 -38.76
CA SER A 1 3.76 -18.12 -37.72
C SER A 1 5.06 -18.29 -36.97
N GLY A 2 5.09 -17.85 -35.72
CA GLY A 2 6.30 -17.75 -34.90
C GLY A 2 6.88 -19.11 -34.52
N ALA A 3 8.21 -19.17 -34.50
CA ALA A 3 8.99 -20.28 -33.98
C ALA A 3 8.64 -20.51 -32.50
N GLN A 4 7.75 -21.46 -32.22
CA GLN A 4 7.60 -22.00 -30.87
C GLN A 4 8.93 -22.67 -30.49
N GLY A 5 9.56 -22.17 -29.42
CA GLY A 5 10.74 -22.79 -28.84
C GLY A 5 10.41 -24.19 -28.32
N LYS A 6 10.60 -25.20 -29.16
CA LYS A 6 10.42 -26.61 -28.79
C LYS A 6 11.79 -27.21 -28.50
N LEU A 7 12.02 -27.59 -27.25
CA LEU A 7 13.19 -28.38 -26.85
C LEU A 7 13.01 -29.82 -27.35
N ALA A 8 13.68 -30.16 -28.44
CA ALA A 8 13.62 -31.50 -29.02
C ALA A 8 14.29 -32.52 -28.08
N LEU A 9 13.68 -33.71 -27.92
CA LEU A 9 14.21 -34.78 -27.07
C LEU A 9 15.64 -35.18 -27.44
N ALA A 10 15.96 -35.18 -28.74
CA ALA A 10 17.31 -35.45 -29.23
C ALA A 10 18.35 -34.44 -28.67
N ARG A 11 17.97 -33.16 -28.55
CA ARG A 11 18.84 -32.12 -27.97
C ARG A 11 19.02 -32.28 -26.47
N ILE A 12 17.98 -32.69 -25.74
CA ILE A 12 18.07 -32.92 -24.28
C ILE A 12 19.03 -34.09 -24.00
N LYS A 13 18.92 -35.19 -24.77
CA LYS A 13 19.79 -36.36 -24.62
C LYS A 13 21.26 -36.09 -24.92
N SER A 14 21.56 -35.11 -25.77
CA SER A 14 22.93 -34.75 -26.12
C SER A 14 23.57 -33.71 -25.18
N LEU A 15 22.86 -33.26 -24.14
CA LEU A 15 23.44 -32.30 -23.19
C LEU A 15 24.52 -32.98 -22.35
N PRO A 16 25.75 -32.43 -22.32
CA PRO A 16 26.78 -32.93 -21.44
C PRO A 16 26.38 -32.63 -19.99
N LEU A 17 26.45 -33.65 -19.12
CA LEU A 17 26.10 -33.52 -17.71
C LEU A 17 27.22 -34.13 -16.87
N ILE A 18 27.75 -33.34 -15.94
CA ILE A 18 28.73 -33.81 -14.97
C ILE A 18 27.94 -34.46 -13.83
N LEU A 19 28.19 -35.74 -13.58
CA LEU A 19 27.53 -36.50 -12.53
C LEU A 19 28.50 -36.69 -11.35
N PRO A 20 28.41 -35.87 -10.29
CA PRO A 20 29.28 -36.02 -9.12
C PRO A 20 28.88 -37.26 -8.29
N PRO A 21 29.68 -37.70 -7.32
CA PRO A 21 29.31 -38.77 -6.40
C PRO A 21 28.00 -38.47 -5.66
N LEU A 22 27.24 -39.52 -5.30
CA LEU A 22 25.93 -39.36 -4.67
C LEU A 22 25.95 -38.46 -3.43
N GLN A 23 26.99 -38.55 -2.60
CA GLN A 23 27.11 -37.72 -1.41
C GLN A 23 27.16 -36.22 -1.76
N GLU A 24 27.89 -35.86 -2.82
CA GLU A 24 27.99 -34.48 -3.29
C GLU A 24 26.68 -34.02 -3.92
N GLN A 25 25.98 -34.89 -4.67
CA GLN A 25 24.64 -34.59 -5.20
C GLN A 25 23.67 -34.21 -4.08
N HIS A 26 23.62 -34.99 -2.99
CA HIS A 26 22.75 -34.69 -1.86
C HIS A 26 23.13 -33.37 -1.16
N GLU A 27 24.42 -33.08 -0.99
CA GLU A 27 24.86 -31.83 -0.37
C GLU A 27 24.53 -30.61 -1.25
N ILE A 28 24.67 -30.72 -2.57
CA ILE A 28 24.25 -29.69 -3.52
C ILE A 28 22.74 -29.45 -3.38
N VAL A 29 21.93 -30.50 -3.43
CA VAL A 29 20.46 -30.40 -3.29
C VAL A 29 20.09 -29.74 -1.97
N ARG A 30 20.67 -30.20 -0.85
CA ARG A 30 20.41 -29.66 0.49
C ARG A 30 20.68 -28.15 0.55
N ARG A 31 21.81 -27.69 -0.01
CA ARG A 31 22.15 -26.25 -0.02
C ARG A 31 21.19 -25.43 -0.89
N VAL A 32 20.84 -25.96 -2.06
CA VAL A 32 19.89 -25.31 -2.97
C VAL A 32 18.52 -25.18 -2.30
N GLU A 33 18.01 -26.26 -1.69
CA GLU A 33 16.75 -26.25 -0.95
C GLU A 33 16.76 -25.25 0.21
N GLN A 34 17.86 -25.17 0.96
CA GLN A 34 18.02 -24.18 2.04
C GLN A 34 17.95 -22.74 1.52
N LEU A 35 18.60 -22.46 0.39
CA LEU A 35 18.57 -21.12 -0.23
C LEU A 35 17.16 -20.76 -0.73
N PHE A 36 16.44 -21.71 -1.33
CA PHE A 36 15.06 -21.50 -1.74
C PHE A 36 14.13 -21.27 -0.54
N ALA A 37 14.24 -22.07 0.52
CA ALA A 37 13.45 -21.86 1.74
C ALA A 37 13.72 -20.50 2.39
N TYR A 38 14.97 -20.02 2.33
CA TYR A 38 15.32 -18.69 2.79
C TYR A 38 14.70 -17.59 1.92
N ALA A 39 14.75 -17.73 0.60
CA ALA A 39 14.11 -16.81 -0.33
C ALA A 39 12.58 -16.73 -0.11
N ASP A 40 11.91 -17.86 0.03
CA ASP A 40 10.47 -17.94 0.33
C ASP A 40 10.12 -17.23 1.64
N THR A 41 11.01 -17.34 2.64
CA THR A 41 10.83 -16.68 3.93
C THR A 41 10.90 -15.16 3.79
N ILE A 42 11.88 -14.64 3.05
CA ILE A 42 12.01 -13.21 2.77
C ILE A 42 10.78 -12.70 2.03
N GLU A 43 10.35 -13.40 0.98
CA GLU A 43 9.16 -13.01 0.20
C GLU A 43 7.91 -12.91 1.09
N LYS A 44 7.69 -13.91 1.97
CA LYS A 44 6.60 -13.89 2.95
C LYS A 44 6.71 -12.70 3.90
N GLN A 45 7.91 -12.38 4.40
CA GLN A 45 8.12 -11.26 5.31
C GLN A 45 7.79 -9.91 4.64
N VAL A 46 8.23 -9.73 3.39
CA VAL A 46 7.95 -8.51 2.61
C VAL A 46 6.45 -8.36 2.37
N ASN A 47 5.78 -9.43 1.93
CA ASN A 47 4.33 -9.41 1.72
C ASN A 47 3.56 -9.08 3.01
N ASN A 48 3.93 -9.69 4.13
CA ASN A 48 3.32 -9.41 5.42
C ASN A 48 3.54 -7.95 5.88
N ALA A 49 4.74 -7.42 5.66
CA ALA A 49 5.04 -6.02 5.97
C ALA A 49 4.18 -5.06 5.14
N LEU A 50 4.03 -5.33 3.84
CA LEU A 50 3.18 -4.54 2.95
C LEU A 50 1.72 -4.55 3.39
N THR A 51 1.17 -5.73 3.75
CA THR A 51 -0.19 -5.84 4.28
C THR A 51 -0.37 -5.03 5.56
N ARG A 52 0.60 -5.07 6.48
CA ARG A 52 0.58 -4.30 7.73
C ARG A 52 0.58 -2.79 7.47
N VAL A 53 1.43 -2.31 6.57
CA VAL A 53 1.48 -0.89 6.19
C VAL A 53 0.15 -0.43 5.61
N ASN A 54 -0.45 -1.23 4.72
CA ASN A 54 -1.75 -0.92 4.13
C ASN A 54 -2.84 -0.84 5.20
N SER A 55 -2.93 -1.84 6.09
CA SER A 55 -3.92 -1.86 7.17
C SER A 55 -3.74 -0.69 8.15
N LEU A 56 -2.50 -0.39 8.54
CA LEU A 56 -2.19 0.71 9.44
C LEU A 56 -2.56 2.06 8.82
N THR A 57 -2.19 2.27 7.56
CA THR A 57 -2.53 3.51 6.82
C THR A 57 -4.03 3.72 6.78
N GLN A 58 -4.81 2.68 6.45
CA GLN A 58 -6.27 2.78 6.41
C GLN A 58 -6.87 3.07 7.80
N SER A 59 -6.36 2.42 8.84
CA SER A 59 -6.78 2.66 10.23
C SER A 59 -6.50 4.09 10.68
N ILE A 60 -5.29 4.60 10.40
CA ILE A 60 -4.89 5.97 10.73
C ILE A 60 -5.78 6.98 10.00
N LEU A 61 -6.00 6.80 8.69
CA LEU A 61 -6.87 7.69 7.91
C LEU A 61 -8.30 7.70 8.46
N ALA A 62 -8.86 6.53 8.77
CA ALA A 62 -10.19 6.43 9.36
C ALA A 62 -10.27 7.17 10.71
N LYS A 63 -9.28 7.00 11.59
CA LYS A 63 -9.19 7.69 12.89
C LYS A 63 -9.00 9.20 12.72
N ALA A 64 -8.20 9.62 11.75
CA ALA A 64 -7.97 11.02 11.45
C ALA A 64 -9.26 11.72 10.97
N PHE A 65 -10.00 11.10 10.03
CA PHE A 65 -11.25 11.69 9.52
C PHE A 65 -12.37 11.71 10.55
N ARG A 66 -12.40 10.77 11.49
CA ARG A 66 -13.33 10.82 12.63
C ARG A 66 -12.92 11.84 13.70
N GLY A 67 -11.74 12.45 13.57
CA GLY A 67 -11.18 13.36 14.56
C GLY A 67 -10.79 12.68 15.87
N GLU A 68 -10.62 11.36 15.87
CA GLU A 68 -10.21 10.58 17.06
C GLU A 68 -8.79 10.94 17.46
N LEU A 69 -7.89 11.19 16.49
CA LEU A 69 -6.49 11.53 16.74
C LEU A 69 -6.30 12.91 17.39
N THR A 70 -7.30 13.78 17.35
CA THR A 70 -7.28 15.12 17.97
C THR A 70 -8.31 15.26 19.09
N ALA A 71 -8.99 14.17 19.47
CA ALA A 71 -10.09 14.23 20.43
C ALA A 71 -9.66 14.79 21.80
N GLN A 72 -8.52 14.30 22.31
CA GLN A 72 -7.95 14.78 23.58
C GLN A 72 -7.60 16.27 23.50
N TRP A 73 -6.85 16.67 22.48
CA TRP A 73 -6.49 18.07 22.28
C TRP A 73 -7.72 18.98 22.21
N ARG A 74 -8.78 18.56 21.51
CA ARG A 74 -10.05 19.33 21.45
C ARG A 74 -10.76 19.44 22.79
N ALA A 75 -10.67 18.42 23.65
CA ALA A 75 -11.23 18.45 24.99
C ALA A 75 -10.45 19.38 25.92
N GLU A 76 -9.13 19.46 25.74
CA GLU A 76 -8.23 20.32 26.52
C GLU A 76 -8.24 21.80 26.06
N ASN A 77 -8.68 22.08 24.83
CA ASN A 77 -8.66 23.42 24.23
C ASN A 77 -10.05 23.83 23.66
N PRO A 78 -11.12 23.85 24.48
CA PRO A 78 -12.48 24.11 24.00
C PRO A 78 -12.67 25.54 23.45
N GLU A 79 -11.96 26.54 23.97
CA GLU A 79 -12.05 27.95 23.55
C GLU A 79 -11.59 28.18 22.10
N LEU A 80 -10.67 27.36 21.59
CA LEU A 80 -10.16 27.48 20.23
C LEU A 80 -11.12 26.95 19.17
N ILE A 81 -12.17 26.20 19.56
CA ILE A 81 -13.06 25.50 18.62
C ILE A 81 -14.55 25.71 18.90
N SER A 82 -14.89 26.50 19.91
CA SER A 82 -16.27 26.80 20.32
C SER A 82 -16.63 28.27 20.09
N GLY A 83 -17.89 28.64 20.34
CA GLY A 83 -18.40 30.00 20.15
C GLY A 83 -18.18 30.50 18.72
N GLU A 84 -17.54 31.66 18.59
CA GLU A 84 -17.21 32.28 17.29
C GLU A 84 -16.22 31.45 16.44
N ASN A 85 -15.39 30.62 17.09
CA ASN A 85 -14.44 29.73 16.42
C ASN A 85 -15.07 28.38 16.00
N SER A 86 -16.36 28.18 16.29
CA SER A 86 -17.04 26.93 15.96
C SER A 86 -17.31 26.79 14.45
N ALA A 87 -17.34 25.54 13.98
CA ALA A 87 -17.72 25.24 12.60
C ALA A 87 -19.14 25.75 12.27
N ALA A 88 -20.06 25.74 13.25
CA ALA A 88 -21.41 26.26 13.07
C ALA A 88 -21.41 27.78 12.83
N ALA A 89 -20.65 28.54 13.62
CA ALA A 89 -20.51 29.99 13.44
C ALA A 89 -19.90 30.33 12.07
N LEU A 90 -18.87 29.59 11.64
CA LEU A 90 -18.28 29.75 10.31
C LEU A 90 -19.29 29.45 9.19
N LEU A 91 -20.11 28.40 9.33
CA LEU A 91 -21.14 28.06 8.35
C LEU A 91 -22.19 29.15 8.21
N GLU A 92 -22.66 29.73 9.31
CA GLU A 92 -23.60 30.85 9.25
C GLU A 92 -22.98 32.07 8.57
N LYS A 93 -21.71 32.37 8.86
CA LYS A 93 -20.97 33.44 8.16
C LYS A 93 -20.87 33.17 6.65
N ILE A 94 -20.52 31.95 6.24
CA ILE A 94 -20.46 31.55 4.82
C ILE A 94 -21.84 31.68 4.16
N LYS A 95 -22.92 31.27 4.84
CA LYS A 95 -24.29 31.39 4.30
C LYS A 95 -24.68 32.86 4.11
N ALA A 96 -24.42 33.71 5.11
CA ALA A 96 -24.70 35.14 5.04
C ALA A 96 -23.92 35.81 3.90
N GLU A 97 -22.61 35.53 3.79
CA GLU A 97 -21.77 36.02 2.70
C GLU A 97 -22.26 35.53 1.33
N ARG A 98 -22.68 34.26 1.20
CA ARG A 98 -23.24 33.72 -0.04
C ARG A 98 -24.58 34.33 -0.43
N ALA A 99 -25.44 34.64 0.54
CA ALA A 99 -26.71 35.31 0.31
C ALA A 99 -26.49 36.78 -0.14
N ALA A 100 -25.57 37.49 0.51
CA ALA A 100 -25.20 38.85 0.16
C ALA A 100 -24.47 38.96 -1.19
N SER A 101 -23.69 37.94 -1.57
CA SER A 101 -22.93 37.91 -2.83
C SER A 101 -23.72 37.38 -4.04
N GLY A 102 -25.01 37.06 -3.89
CA GLY A 102 -25.94 36.87 -4.99
C GLY A 102 -25.44 35.94 -6.09
N GLY A 103 -25.08 34.69 -5.76
CA GLY A 103 -24.95 33.60 -6.72
C GLY A 103 -24.16 33.90 -8.01
N LYS A 104 -22.97 34.53 -7.93
CA LYS A 104 -22.10 34.67 -9.10
C LYS A 104 -21.49 33.31 -9.47
N LYS A 105 -22.23 32.50 -10.24
CA LYS A 105 -21.76 31.24 -10.85
C LYS A 105 -20.59 31.56 -11.78
N THR A 106 -19.36 31.44 -11.29
CA THR A 106 -18.20 31.41 -12.18
C THR A 106 -18.19 30.03 -12.83
N SER A 107 -18.69 29.96 -14.07
CA SER A 107 -18.44 28.84 -14.98
C SER A 107 -16.92 28.70 -15.14
N ARG A 108 -16.30 27.82 -14.36
CA ARG A 108 -14.89 27.45 -14.57
C ARG A 108 -14.86 26.49 -15.75
N LYS A 109 -14.44 27.02 -16.90
CA LYS A 109 -14.10 26.29 -18.12
C LYS A 109 -13.22 25.09 -17.76
N LYS A 110 -13.67 23.89 -18.15
CA LYS A 110 -12.91 22.64 -18.08
C LYS A 110 -11.63 22.83 -18.92
N ALA A 111 -10.47 22.64 -18.30
CA ALA A 111 -9.22 22.31 -18.99
C ALA A 111 -9.01 20.79 -18.84
#